data_AF-A0A7R7VJN2-F1
#
_entry.id   AF-A0A7R7VJN2-F1
#
_cell.length_a   1.000
_cell.length_b   1.000
_cell.length_c   1.000
_cell.angle_alpha   90.00
_cell.angle_beta   90.00
_cell.angle_gamma   90.00
#
_symmetry.space_group_name_H-M   'P 1'
#
loop_
_entity.id
_entity.type
_entity.pdbx_description
1 polymer ?
#
loop_
_entity_poly.entity_id
_entity_poly.type
_entity_poly.pdbx_seq_one_letter_code
_entity_poly.pdbx_strand_id
1 'polypeptide(L)'
;MCYFYNEKMIENFNNELNICTADELFTKMHIGLHLCRENFVKSRNFNERLYDRTAKELLQKVNVHTFYLEFDTERAGGFEPLQYLPHNKNVVLGVVSSKYPELEDFDATLARVYDAAGYISKRSGRSEREALEQICVSPQCGFVSHSSGNAVGMDDMVPR
;
A
#
# COMPACT_ATOMS: atom_id res chain seq x y z
N MET A 1 -6.10 11.34 -2.96
CA MET A 1 -6.78 11.70 -1.70
C MET A 1 -6.28 10.73 -0.64
N CYS A 2 -5.60 11.23 0.40
CA CYS A 2 -5.06 10.40 1.48
C CYS A 2 -6.14 10.20 2.55
N TYR A 3 -6.37 8.95 2.94
CA TYR A 3 -7.32 8.61 3.99
C TYR A 3 -6.60 7.99 5.19
N PHE A 4 -6.91 8.49 6.39
CA PHE A 4 -6.45 7.86 7.63
C PHE A 4 -7.33 6.64 7.93
N TYR A 5 -6.68 5.51 8.17
CA TYR A 5 -7.37 4.23 8.31
C TYR A 5 -7.85 3.97 9.74
N ASN A 6 -9.14 3.65 9.90
CA ASN A 6 -9.74 3.13 11.13
C ASN A 6 -10.93 2.19 10.79
N GLU A 7 -11.45 1.43 11.74
CA GLU A 7 -12.56 0.48 11.49
C GLU A 7 -13.85 1.18 11.01
N LYS A 8 -14.15 2.36 11.55
CA LYS A 8 -15.30 3.18 11.13
C LYS A 8 -15.22 3.60 9.67
N MET A 9 -14.02 3.69 9.11
CA MET A 9 -13.85 3.99 7.68
C MET A 9 -14.40 2.87 6.83
N ILE A 10 -14.20 1.59 7.17
CA ILE A 10 -14.71 0.47 6.36
C ILE A 10 -16.23 0.39 6.43
N GLU A 11 -16.79 0.53 7.63
CA GLU A 11 -18.25 0.54 7.82
C GLU A 11 -18.92 1.63 6.99
N ASN A 12 -18.29 2.82 6.92
CA ASN A 12 -18.81 3.94 6.14
C ASN A 12 -18.37 3.93 4.67
N PHE A 13 -17.33 3.18 4.29
CA PHE A 13 -16.86 3.16 2.90
C PHE A 13 -17.84 2.44 1.99
N ASN A 14 -18.62 1.50 2.52
CA ASN A 14 -19.59 0.74 1.75
C ASN A 14 -21.02 1.24 1.99
N ASN A 15 -21.20 2.56 1.89
CA ASN A 15 -22.49 3.22 1.98
C ASN A 15 -23.02 3.58 0.57
N GLU A 16 -24.23 4.12 0.55
CA GLU A 16 -24.96 4.53 -0.66
C GLU A 16 -24.21 5.54 -1.56
N LEU A 17 -23.16 6.19 -1.06
CA LEU A 17 -22.32 7.13 -1.83
C LEU A 17 -21.14 6.45 -2.56
N ASN A 18 -20.79 5.21 -2.21
CA ASN A 18 -19.60 4.50 -2.73
C ASN A 18 -19.95 3.15 -3.39
N ILE A 19 -21.19 3.02 -3.86
CA ILE A 19 -21.70 1.81 -4.51
C ILE A 19 -21.20 1.62 -5.94
N CYS A 20 -20.67 2.67 -6.57
CA CYS A 20 -20.21 2.66 -7.94
C CYS A 20 -18.67 2.63 -8.02
N THR A 21 -18.17 1.88 -8.98
CA THR A 21 -16.78 1.82 -9.42
C THR A 21 -16.46 3.01 -10.33
N ALA A 22 -15.18 3.33 -10.49
CA ALA A 22 -14.80 4.40 -11.42
C ALA A 22 -15.20 4.08 -12.86
N ASP A 23 -15.19 2.80 -13.26
CA ASP A 23 -15.58 2.37 -14.60
C ASP A 23 -17.07 2.62 -14.89
N GLU A 24 -17.91 2.61 -13.85
CA GLU A 24 -19.35 2.95 -13.97
C GLU A 24 -19.58 4.46 -14.09
N LEU A 25 -18.70 5.28 -13.53
CA LEU A 25 -18.81 6.74 -13.51
C LEU A 25 -18.06 7.42 -14.65
N PHE A 26 -16.96 6.84 -15.11
CA PHE A 26 -16.00 7.46 -16.00
C PHE A 26 -15.55 6.46 -17.06
N THR A 27 -15.52 6.90 -18.32
CA THR A 27 -15.19 6.02 -19.45
C THR A 27 -13.71 5.63 -19.52
N LYS A 28 -12.81 6.39 -18.89
CA LYS A 28 -11.35 6.14 -18.84
C LYS A 28 -10.69 6.80 -17.61
N MET A 29 -10.92 6.26 -16.40
CA MET A 29 -10.28 6.77 -15.18
C MET A 29 -9.76 5.65 -14.29
N HIS A 30 -8.46 5.67 -14.00
CA HIS A 30 -7.84 4.75 -13.05
C HIS A 30 -7.80 5.38 -11.66
N ILE A 31 -8.37 4.71 -10.66
CA ILE A 31 -8.42 5.21 -9.27
C ILE A 31 -7.49 4.38 -8.38
N GLY A 32 -6.54 5.07 -7.75
CA GLY A 32 -5.68 4.54 -6.70
C GLY A 32 -6.03 5.07 -5.31
N LEU A 33 -5.91 4.22 -4.29
CA LEU A 33 -6.05 4.59 -2.88
C LEU A 33 -4.73 4.37 -2.15
N HIS A 34 -4.17 5.45 -1.59
CA HIS A 34 -3.04 5.36 -0.67
C HIS A 34 -3.53 5.33 0.77
N LEU A 35 -3.11 4.30 1.50
CA LEU A 35 -3.39 4.12 2.91
C LEU A 35 -2.14 4.49 3.71
N CYS A 36 -2.12 5.72 4.21
CA CYS A 36 -0.99 6.19 5.01
C CYS A 36 -1.10 5.67 6.45
N ARG A 37 0.02 5.22 7.02
CA ARG A 37 0.13 4.74 8.41
C ARG A 37 0.86 5.72 9.32
N GLU A 38 0.89 6.99 8.93
CA GLU A 38 1.69 8.10 9.46
C GLU A 38 3.15 8.11 8.99
N ASN A 39 3.57 9.29 8.55
CA ASN A 39 4.95 9.60 8.16
C ASN A 39 5.69 10.36 9.28
N PHE A 40 5.67 9.84 10.52
CA PHE A 40 6.27 10.52 11.68
C PHE A 40 7.51 9.75 12.19
N VAL A 41 8.67 10.40 12.25
CA VAL A 41 9.93 9.81 12.79
C VAL A 41 9.83 9.51 14.29
N LYS A 42 8.85 10.10 15.00
CA LYS A 42 8.70 10.04 16.46
C LYS A 42 7.35 9.48 16.98
N SER A 43 6.50 8.84 16.16
CA SER A 43 5.18 8.40 16.64
C SER A 43 5.29 7.01 17.28
N ARG A 44 5.05 7.01 18.60
CA ARG A 44 5.33 5.89 19.49
C ARG A 44 4.19 4.88 19.57
N ASN A 45 3.00 5.14 19.00
CA ASN A 45 1.79 4.37 19.32
C ASN A 45 0.73 4.35 18.19
N PHE A 46 0.93 3.61 17.10
CA PHE A 46 -0.17 3.29 16.19
C PHE A 46 -0.11 1.83 15.69
N ASN A 47 -0.84 0.99 16.44
CA ASN A 47 -1.46 -0.30 16.13
C ASN A 47 -0.79 -1.21 15.09
N GLU A 48 0.03 -2.13 15.60
CA GLU A 48 0.50 -3.38 14.95
C GLU A 48 -0.64 -4.28 14.43
N ARG A 49 -1.91 -4.01 14.77
CA ARG A 49 -3.05 -4.92 14.60
C ARG A 49 -3.99 -4.63 13.42
N LEU A 50 -3.67 -3.64 12.59
CA LEU A 50 -4.61 -3.07 11.61
C LEU A 50 -4.86 -3.94 10.36
N TYR A 51 -4.17 -5.07 10.19
CA TYR A 51 -4.18 -5.85 8.96
C TYR A 51 -4.85 -7.23 8.99
N ASP A 52 -5.30 -7.76 10.13
CA ASP A 52 -5.76 -9.17 10.15
C ASP A 52 -7.24 -9.41 9.80
N ARG A 53 -8.18 -8.60 10.34
CA ARG A 53 -9.61 -8.72 9.98
C ARG A 53 -10.06 -7.65 8.99
N THR A 54 -9.63 -6.43 9.23
CA THR A 54 -10.16 -5.24 8.57
C THR A 54 -9.53 -5.04 7.18
N ALA A 55 -8.28 -5.48 6.96
CA ALA A 55 -7.64 -5.31 5.65
C ALA A 55 -8.15 -6.27 4.57
N LYS A 56 -8.58 -7.48 4.92
CA LYS A 56 -9.31 -8.35 3.97
C LYS A 56 -10.53 -7.60 3.43
N GLU A 57 -11.34 -7.06 4.34
CA GLU A 57 -12.54 -6.33 3.94
C GLU A 57 -12.19 -5.08 3.13
N LEU A 58 -11.14 -4.37 3.48
CA LEU A 58 -10.67 -3.22 2.71
C LEU A 58 -10.31 -3.61 1.28
N LEU A 59 -9.44 -4.60 1.10
CA LEU A 59 -8.97 -5.04 -0.21
C LEU A 59 -10.11 -5.55 -1.10
N GLN A 60 -11.13 -6.17 -0.49
CA GLN A 60 -12.24 -6.78 -1.21
C GLN A 60 -13.42 -5.83 -1.45
N LYS A 61 -13.77 -4.97 -0.49
CA LYS A 61 -14.96 -4.12 -0.55
C LYS A 61 -14.70 -2.73 -1.15
N VAL A 62 -13.48 -2.20 -1.06
CA VAL A 62 -13.20 -0.85 -1.57
C VAL A 62 -13.07 -0.86 -3.09
N ASN A 63 -13.93 -0.09 -3.78
CA ASN A 63 -14.04 -0.01 -5.23
C ASN A 63 -12.95 0.86 -5.89
N VAL A 64 -11.69 0.46 -5.73
CA VAL A 64 -10.53 1.07 -6.41
C VAL A 64 -9.77 0.05 -7.26
N HIS A 65 -8.97 0.55 -8.19
CA HIS A 65 -8.15 -0.27 -9.09
C HIS A 65 -6.81 -0.62 -8.46
N THR A 66 -6.26 0.26 -7.62
CA THR A 66 -4.90 0.08 -7.08
C THR A 66 -4.81 0.57 -5.65
N PHE A 67 -4.17 -0.23 -4.80
CA PHE A 67 -3.80 0.17 -3.44
C PHE A 67 -2.34 0.55 -3.38
N TYR A 68 -2.01 1.65 -2.69
CA TYR A 68 -0.64 2.02 -2.34
C TYR A 68 -0.45 1.79 -0.85
N LEU A 69 0.34 0.78 -0.50
CA LEU A 69 0.47 0.26 0.87
C LEU A 69 1.91 0.42 1.36
N GLU A 70 2.07 0.87 2.60
CA GLU A 70 3.39 1.12 3.20
C GLU A 70 3.94 -0.18 3.82
N PHE A 71 5.14 -0.62 3.40
CA PHE A 71 5.84 -1.81 3.87
C PHE A 71 7.35 -1.56 4.05
N ASP A 72 7.75 -0.34 4.44
CA ASP A 72 9.14 0.11 4.56
C ASP A 72 9.90 -0.56 5.70
N THR A 73 9.21 -0.94 6.78
CA THR A 73 9.84 -1.44 8.00
C THR A 73 9.16 -2.71 8.48
N GLU A 74 9.84 -3.53 9.29
CA GLU A 74 9.22 -4.70 9.95
C GLU A 74 8.00 -4.30 10.80
N ARG A 75 8.02 -3.07 11.34
CA ARG A 75 6.89 -2.47 12.07
C ARG A 75 5.66 -2.23 11.19
N ALA A 76 5.81 -2.16 9.88
CA ALA A 76 4.70 -2.01 8.93
C ALA A 76 3.87 -3.30 8.77
N GLY A 77 4.23 -4.40 9.44
CA GLY A 77 3.55 -5.69 9.31
C GLY A 77 3.99 -6.44 8.05
N GLY A 78 3.51 -7.69 7.92
CA GLY A 78 3.85 -8.55 6.80
C GLY A 78 2.84 -8.50 5.65
N PHE A 79 3.10 -9.31 4.62
CA PHE A 79 2.29 -9.38 3.40
C PHE A 79 1.08 -10.33 3.52
N GLU A 80 0.80 -10.87 4.71
CA GLU A 80 -0.32 -11.78 4.99
C GLU A 80 -1.65 -11.31 4.38
N PRO A 81 -2.04 -10.02 4.42
CA PRO A 81 -3.32 -9.58 3.88
C PRO A 81 -3.41 -9.67 2.35
N LEU A 82 -2.28 -9.64 1.65
CA LEU A 82 -2.25 -9.65 0.19
C LEU A 82 -2.77 -10.96 -0.41
N GLN A 83 -2.85 -12.02 0.39
CA GLN A 83 -3.54 -13.26 0.01
C GLN A 83 -5.02 -13.05 -0.34
N TYR A 84 -5.62 -11.93 0.06
CA TYR A 84 -7.00 -11.56 -0.23
C TYR A 84 -7.15 -10.54 -1.37
N LEU A 85 -6.06 -10.13 -2.02
CA LEU A 85 -6.09 -9.17 -3.13
C LEU A 85 -6.88 -9.75 -4.33
N PRO A 86 -7.96 -9.10 -4.80
CA PRO A 86 -8.71 -9.54 -5.97
C PRO A 86 -7.87 -9.59 -7.26
N HIS A 87 -8.32 -10.33 -8.26
CA HIS A 87 -7.65 -10.43 -9.58
C HIS A 87 -7.70 -9.12 -10.38
N ASN A 88 -8.74 -8.32 -10.16
CA ASN A 88 -8.96 -7.06 -10.87
C ASN A 88 -8.37 -5.83 -10.15
N LYS A 89 -7.49 -6.04 -9.17
CA LYS A 89 -6.87 -4.94 -8.39
C LYS A 89 -5.37 -5.09 -8.35
N ASN A 90 -4.66 -3.97 -8.41
CA ASN A 90 -3.21 -3.92 -8.27
C ASN A 90 -2.81 -3.46 -6.88
N VAL A 91 -1.56 -3.74 -6.51
CA VAL A 91 -0.94 -3.22 -5.29
C VAL A 91 0.41 -2.57 -5.63
N VAL A 92 0.63 -1.38 -5.11
CA VAL A 92 1.94 -0.73 -5.10
C VAL A 92 2.54 -0.93 -3.72
N LEU A 93 3.66 -1.65 -3.68
CA LEU A 93 4.41 -1.94 -2.47
C LEU A 93 5.34 -0.76 -2.17
N GLY A 94 5.03 -0.05 -1.09
CA GLY A 94 5.85 1.01 -0.53
C GLY A 94 7.04 0.46 0.24
N VAL A 95 8.02 -0.11 -0.47
CA VAL A 95 9.20 -0.79 0.11
C VAL A 95 10.48 0.05 0.06
N VAL A 96 10.41 1.23 -0.55
CA VAL A 96 11.49 2.23 -0.54
C VAL A 96 11.17 3.29 0.53
N SER A 97 12.14 3.70 1.33
CA SER A 97 11.93 4.70 2.37
C SER A 97 11.84 6.10 1.76
N SER A 98 10.93 6.90 2.29
CA SER A 98 10.86 8.34 2.03
C SER A 98 11.23 9.17 3.25
N LYS A 99 11.64 8.52 4.34
CA LYS A 99 11.94 9.13 5.64
C LYS A 99 13.43 9.40 5.83
N TYR A 100 14.25 8.52 5.28
CA TYR A 100 15.69 8.46 5.49
C TYR A 100 16.42 8.48 4.14
N PRO A 101 17.60 9.12 4.04
CA PRO A 101 18.38 9.19 2.80
C PRO A 101 19.15 7.90 2.49
N GLU A 102 19.30 6.99 3.44
CA GLU A 102 19.94 5.70 3.23
C GLU A 102 19.13 4.84 2.27
N LEU A 103 19.75 4.42 1.17
CA LEU A 103 19.14 3.52 0.19
C LEU A 103 18.98 2.12 0.76
N GLU A 104 17.90 1.45 0.37
CA GLU A 104 17.65 0.07 0.72
C GLU A 104 18.64 -0.87 0.04
N ASP A 105 18.88 -2.01 0.68
CA ASP A 105 19.56 -3.11 0.02
C ASP A 105 18.70 -3.66 -1.12
N PHE A 106 19.28 -3.72 -2.31
CA PHE A 106 18.57 -4.10 -3.53
C PHE A 106 18.05 -5.55 -3.45
N ASP A 107 18.90 -6.49 -3.01
CA ASP A 107 18.55 -7.91 -2.96
C ASP A 107 17.49 -8.18 -1.90
N ALA A 108 17.59 -7.53 -0.74
CA ALA A 108 16.57 -7.60 0.31
C ALA A 108 15.24 -7.02 -0.16
N THR A 109 15.25 -5.89 -0.86
CA THR A 109 14.03 -5.26 -1.40
C THR A 109 13.40 -6.13 -2.48
N LEU A 110 14.22 -6.72 -3.35
CA LEU A 110 13.76 -7.64 -4.39
C LEU A 110 13.13 -8.90 -3.78
N ALA A 111 13.75 -9.48 -2.74
CA ALA A 111 13.20 -10.62 -2.01
C ALA A 111 11.82 -10.30 -1.43
N ARG A 112 11.64 -9.11 -0.83
CA ARG A 112 10.34 -8.67 -0.30
C ARG A 112 9.26 -8.58 -1.38
N VAL A 113 9.61 -8.14 -2.59
CA VAL A 113 8.65 -8.09 -3.71
C VAL A 113 8.21 -9.50 -4.11
N TYR A 114 9.13 -10.45 -4.18
CA TYR A 114 8.80 -11.86 -4.46
C TYR A 114 7.98 -12.50 -3.32
N ASP A 115 8.30 -12.20 -2.07
CA ASP A 115 7.52 -12.66 -0.92
C ASP A 115 6.07 -12.18 -1.03
N ALA A 116 5.84 -10.91 -1.35
CA ALA A 116 4.51 -10.36 -1.57
C ALA A 116 3.74 -11.10 -2.67
N ALA A 117 4.39 -11.42 -3.79
CA ALA A 117 3.78 -12.23 -4.86
C ALA A 117 3.40 -13.64 -4.37
N GLY A 118 4.27 -14.27 -3.57
CA GLY A 118 4.00 -15.53 -2.90
C GLY A 118 2.78 -15.46 -1.96
N TYR A 119 2.55 -14.34 -1.27
CA TYR A 119 1.32 -14.17 -0.48
C TYR A 119 0.07 -14.03 -1.35
N ILE A 120 0.14 -13.27 -2.45
CA ILE A 120 -0.98 -13.09 -3.39
C ILE A 120 -1.39 -14.43 -4.03
N SER A 121 -0.42 -15.31 -4.34
CA SER A 121 -0.67 -16.61 -4.99
C SER A 121 -1.35 -17.63 -4.06
N LYS A 122 -1.03 -17.62 -2.74
CA LYS A 122 -1.49 -18.61 -1.73
C LYS A 122 -2.98 -18.97 -1.77
N ARG A 123 -3.88 -18.03 -2.05
CA ARG A 123 -5.35 -18.23 -1.97
C ARG A 123 -6.11 -17.93 -3.25
N SER A 124 -5.43 -17.45 -4.27
CA SER A 124 -6.09 -16.86 -5.43
C SER A 124 -6.15 -17.77 -6.65
N GLY A 125 -5.47 -18.91 -6.59
CA GLY A 125 -5.29 -19.82 -7.73
C GLY A 125 -4.33 -19.28 -8.80
N ARG A 126 -3.72 -18.11 -8.58
CA ARG A 126 -2.70 -17.51 -9.46
C ARG A 126 -1.35 -18.16 -9.22
N SER A 127 -0.56 -18.28 -10.27
CA SER A 127 0.89 -18.46 -10.16
C SER A 127 1.55 -17.21 -9.55
N GLU A 128 2.77 -17.37 -9.02
CA GLU A 128 3.55 -16.22 -8.54
C GLU A 128 3.86 -15.21 -9.65
N ARG A 129 4.03 -15.70 -10.89
CA ARG A 129 4.23 -14.84 -12.05
C ARG A 129 3.02 -13.95 -12.32
N GLU A 130 1.81 -14.50 -12.33
CA GLU A 130 0.58 -13.73 -12.49
C GLU A 130 0.36 -12.77 -11.31
N ALA A 131 0.75 -13.17 -10.09
CA ALA A 131 0.72 -12.28 -8.94
C ALA A 131 1.67 -11.08 -9.08
N LEU A 132 2.86 -11.27 -9.67
CA LEU A 132 3.81 -10.19 -9.95
C LEU A 132 3.27 -9.17 -10.95
N GLU A 133 2.41 -9.58 -11.89
CA GLU A 133 1.78 -8.65 -12.85
C GLU A 133 0.84 -7.65 -12.17
N GLN A 134 0.42 -7.90 -10.92
CA GLN A 134 -0.40 -7.01 -10.10
C GLN A 134 0.41 -6.15 -9.13
N ILE A 135 1.74 -6.32 -9.09
CA ILE A 135 2.63 -5.63 -8.15
C ILE A 135 3.40 -4.51 -8.86
N CYS A 136 3.39 -3.34 -8.24
CA CYS A 136 4.30 -2.24 -8.53
C CYS A 136 5.13 -1.90 -7.27
N VAL A 137 6.21 -1.13 -7.44
CA VAL A 137 7.05 -0.65 -6.33
C VAL A 137 7.00 0.88 -6.27
N SER A 138 6.99 1.44 -5.06
CA SER A 138 7.14 2.87 -4.83
C SER A 138 7.86 3.15 -3.51
N PRO A 139 8.19 4.42 -3.24
CA PRO A 139 8.40 4.87 -1.88
C PRO A 139 7.17 4.59 -1.00
N GLN A 140 7.40 4.46 0.29
CA GLN A 140 6.37 4.18 1.29
C GLN A 140 5.27 5.23 1.34
N CYS A 141 5.63 6.50 1.14
CA CYS A 141 4.73 7.64 1.16
C CYS A 141 5.35 8.76 0.31
N GLY A 142 4.70 9.92 0.22
CA GLY A 142 5.30 11.09 -0.43
C GLY A 142 6.56 11.58 0.30
N PHE A 143 7.47 12.23 -0.43
CA PHE A 143 8.71 12.80 0.13
C PHE A 143 8.48 14.06 1.01
N VAL A 144 7.32 14.71 0.87
CA VAL A 144 6.96 15.94 1.62
C VAL A 144 5.60 15.76 2.30
N SER A 145 5.42 14.64 2.99
CA SER A 145 4.12 14.27 3.57
C SER A 145 3.82 14.97 4.90
N HIS A 146 4.68 15.89 5.36
CA HIS A 146 4.50 16.62 6.63
C HIS A 146 5.04 18.06 6.56
N SER A 147 4.43 18.97 7.34
CA SER A 147 4.78 20.41 7.39
C SER A 147 6.18 20.71 7.93
N SER A 148 6.79 19.77 8.64
CA SER A 148 8.15 19.85 9.18
C SER A 148 9.21 19.21 8.28
N GLY A 149 8.81 18.57 7.17
CA GLY A 149 9.70 17.82 6.27
C GLY A 149 10.16 16.46 6.81
N ASN A 150 10.75 15.65 5.92
CA ASN A 150 11.50 14.42 6.23
C ASN A 150 13.01 14.70 6.19
N ALA A 151 13.85 13.73 6.59
CA ALA A 151 15.31 13.90 6.52
C ALA A 151 15.86 13.82 5.09
N VAL A 152 15.05 13.35 4.13
CA VAL A 152 15.38 13.28 2.71
C VAL A 152 15.41 14.69 2.11
N GLY A 153 16.57 15.10 1.57
CA GLY A 153 16.78 16.34 0.85
C GLY A 153 16.66 16.19 -0.67
N MET A 154 16.80 17.30 -1.40
CA MET A 154 16.81 17.27 -2.88
C MET A 154 17.98 16.47 -3.44
N ASP A 155 19.16 16.58 -2.81
CA ASP A 155 20.38 15.89 -3.25
C ASP A 155 20.28 14.36 -3.08
N ASP A 156 19.36 13.88 -2.26
CA ASP A 156 19.08 12.45 -2.08
C ASP A 156 18.12 11.90 -3.15
N MET A 157 17.44 12.76 -3.90
CA MET A 157 16.46 12.41 -4.94
C MET A 157 17.03 12.52 -6.36
N VAL A 158 18.30 12.90 -6.52
CA VAL A 158 18.97 12.99 -7.81
C VAL A 158 19.88 11.79 -8.04
N PRO A 159 20.07 11.35 -9.30
CA PRO A 159 21.02 10.29 -9.62
C PRO A 159 22.44 10.64 -9.16
N ARG A 160 23.14 9.68 -8.55
CA ARG A 160 24.57 9.79 -8.22
C ARG A 160 25.43 9.21 -9.33
#